data_AF-A0A2E5CEN3-F1
#
_entry.id   AF-A0A2E5CEN3-F1
#
_cell.length_a   1.000
_cell.length_b   1.000
_cell.length_c   1.000
_cell.angle_alpha   90.00
_cell.angle_beta   90.00
_cell.angle_gamma   90.00
#
_symmetry.space_group_name_H-M   'P 1'
#
loop_
_entity.id
_entity.type
_entity.pdbx_description
1 polymer ?
#
loop_
_entity_poly.entity_id
_entity_poly.type
_entity_poly.pdbx_seq_one_letter_code
_entity_poly.pdbx_strand_id
1 'polypeptide(L)'
;MWISEKLILVAITIFLGSCAGPTSPFGAQALVFSEFRAEPQKLIKHAIEQEISQRQVYHTPFDLVLNIKDDKKIPKDFRFEILHNGKRLHRWWRSEKILMNPLNPTQAKVVFENLSLLPGRKNEITFLYYRDKNSKPVAYKFLPPHCPLRTGRSIASLTPFQPKGVHIESLESIAKNNEINPSLLAALVAQESSFNPLAISWAKALGLTQVTPLANEDILRQRPEWKHDPQIKDLSFLELKAKILTKKLTKEQDWRLDETKSLEGGSIYLNLLSDYWSRPSVKQTLDRSFNKDIPLTDILLASYNSGAYRVKRSILRKKEKWLESRELKEARKYVMNIKSYCHAFAMNQETL
;
A
#
# COMPACT_ATOMS: atom_id res chain seq x y z
N MET A 1 16.81 -58.05 42.20
CA MET A 1 15.36 -58.15 41.93
C MET A 1 14.85 -56.75 41.66
N TRP A 2 14.57 -56.47 40.39
CA TRP A 2 14.45 -55.14 39.80
C TRP A 2 13.01 -54.63 39.80
N ILE A 3 12.93 -53.31 39.89
CA ILE A 3 11.73 -52.48 40.03
C ILE A 3 11.24 -52.03 38.64
N SER A 4 9.92 -52.15 38.44
CA SER A 4 9.04 -51.42 37.51
C SER A 4 9.43 -51.23 36.03
N GLU A 5 8.65 -51.83 35.14
CA GLU A 5 8.50 -51.36 33.75
C GLU A 5 7.01 -51.19 33.43
N LYS A 6 6.55 -49.94 33.51
CA LYS A 6 5.34 -49.46 32.84
C LYS A 6 5.75 -48.29 31.95
N LEU A 7 5.22 -48.31 30.72
CA LEU A 7 5.21 -47.23 29.73
C LEU A 7 6.58 -46.82 29.15
N ILE A 8 6.73 -46.98 27.84
CA ILE A 8 6.78 -45.89 26.84
C ILE A 8 7.08 -46.58 25.50
N LEU A 9 6.04 -46.81 24.71
CA LEU A 9 6.17 -47.11 23.29
C LEU A 9 5.07 -46.34 22.54
N VAL A 10 5.15 -45.01 22.59
CA VAL A 10 4.33 -44.12 21.76
C VAL A 10 5.18 -42.91 21.38
N ALA A 11 5.19 -42.63 20.07
CA ALA A 11 5.54 -41.37 19.42
C ALA A 11 7.01 -40.94 19.34
N ILE A 12 7.78 -41.58 18.44
CA ILE A 12 8.77 -40.86 17.62
C ILE A 12 8.12 -40.55 16.26
N THR A 13 7.10 -39.70 16.31
CA THR A 13 6.53 -38.98 15.17
C THR A 13 6.05 -37.63 15.69
N ILE A 14 6.98 -36.86 16.25
CA ILE A 14 6.74 -35.51 16.74
C ILE A 14 7.55 -34.54 15.86
N PHE A 15 6.83 -33.90 14.94
CA PHE A 15 7.09 -32.58 14.36
C PHE A 15 8.37 -32.37 13.51
N LEU A 16 8.34 -32.86 12.27
CA LEU A 16 8.97 -32.16 11.13
C LEU A 16 8.00 -31.12 10.50
N GLY A 17 7.06 -30.60 11.31
CA GLY A 17 6.12 -29.57 10.90
C GLY A 17 6.73 -28.19 11.10
N SER A 18 7.22 -27.59 10.01
CA SER A 18 7.31 -26.13 9.79
C SER A 18 7.73 -25.27 10.97
N CYS A 19 9.04 -25.21 11.26
CA CYS A 19 9.63 -24.05 11.91
C CYS A 19 10.31 -23.18 10.86
N ALA A 20 9.54 -22.60 9.95
CA ALA A 20 10.00 -21.41 9.26
C ALA A 20 10.17 -20.33 10.35
N GLY A 21 11.41 -20.06 10.76
CA GLY A 21 11.72 -18.99 11.71
C GLY A 21 11.15 -17.65 11.21
N PRO A 22 11.05 -16.64 12.09
CA PRO A 22 10.45 -15.36 11.72
C PRO A 22 11.11 -14.79 10.45
N THR A 23 10.33 -14.67 9.37
CA THR A 23 10.82 -14.15 8.09
C THR A 23 10.65 -12.64 8.05
N SER A 24 11.68 -11.94 7.56
CA SER A 24 11.55 -10.57 7.08
C SER A 24 11.43 -10.58 5.55
N PRO A 25 10.98 -9.48 4.92
CA PRO A 25 11.11 -9.31 3.48
C PRO A 25 12.55 -9.49 2.96
N PHE A 26 13.55 -9.37 3.84
CA PHE A 26 14.98 -9.38 3.51
C PHE A 26 15.69 -10.70 3.88
N GLY A 27 14.95 -11.79 4.04
CA GLY A 27 15.49 -13.11 4.38
C GLY A 27 15.08 -13.61 5.77
N ALA A 28 15.62 -14.78 6.12
CA ALA A 28 15.29 -15.50 7.36
C ALA A 28 16.07 -14.95 8.56
N GLN A 29 15.38 -14.66 9.66
CA GLN A 29 15.99 -14.08 10.86
C GLN A 29 16.59 -15.17 11.75
N ALA A 30 17.75 -14.87 12.35
CA ALA A 30 18.28 -15.63 13.47
C ALA A 30 17.45 -15.33 14.73
N LEU A 31 17.36 -16.28 15.67
CA LEU A 31 16.68 -16.12 16.97
C LEU A 31 17.47 -15.21 17.93
N VAL A 32 17.83 -14.01 17.48
CA VAL A 32 18.52 -12.99 18.28
C VAL A 32 17.82 -11.66 18.04
N PHE A 33 17.18 -11.13 19.06
CA PHE A 33 16.49 -9.84 19.01
C PHE A 33 17.32 -8.79 19.76
N SER A 34 17.98 -7.89 19.03
CA SER A 34 18.55 -6.68 19.62
C SER A 34 17.76 -5.46 19.13
N GLU A 35 17.19 -4.68 20.05
CA GLU A 35 16.60 -3.39 19.70
C GLU A 35 17.73 -2.40 19.40
N PHE A 36 17.70 -1.80 18.22
CA PHE A 36 18.68 -0.81 17.81
C PHE A 36 17.96 0.42 17.27
N ARG A 37 17.96 1.50 18.04
CA ARG A 37 17.50 2.81 17.56
C ARG A 37 18.71 3.55 17.01
N ALA A 38 18.80 3.65 15.68
CA ALA A 38 19.71 4.61 15.08
C ALA A 38 19.22 6.01 15.41
N GLU A 39 20.04 6.83 16.07
CA GLU A 39 19.75 8.26 16.14
C GLU A 39 19.76 8.84 14.71
N PRO A 40 18.80 9.71 14.35
CA PRO A 40 18.77 10.36 13.05
C PRO A 40 19.96 11.33 12.94
N GLN A 41 21.11 10.82 12.52
CA GLN A 41 22.23 11.66 12.13
C GLN A 41 21.89 12.36 10.81
N LYS A 42 22.37 13.60 10.65
CA LYS A 42 22.33 14.34 9.39
C LYS A 42 22.74 13.38 8.27
N LEU A 43 21.84 13.14 7.31
CA LEU A 43 22.16 12.38 6.09
C LEU A 43 23.47 12.95 5.53
N ILE A 44 24.55 12.18 5.63
CA ILE A 44 25.77 12.49 4.89
C ILE A 44 25.43 12.18 3.44
N LYS A 45 25.23 13.24 2.66
CA LYS A 45 24.71 13.25 1.29
C LYS A 45 25.55 12.46 0.27
N HIS A 46 26.65 11.83 0.69
CA HIS A 46 27.77 11.41 -0.16
C HIS A 46 28.17 9.92 -0.09
N ALA A 47 27.35 9.02 0.47
CA ALA A 47 27.68 7.56 0.43
C ALA A 47 26.65 6.70 -0.32
N ILE A 48 25.44 7.21 -0.52
CA ILE A 48 24.34 6.57 -1.26
C ILE A 48 23.76 7.69 -2.11
N GLU A 49 24.29 7.90 -3.33
CA GLU A 49 23.67 8.84 -4.26
C GLU A 49 22.34 8.26 -4.73
N GLN A 50 21.27 8.73 -4.07
CA GLN A 50 20.19 9.56 -4.60
C GLN A 50 19.81 9.49 -6.09
N GLU A 51 20.04 8.39 -6.80
CA GLU A 51 19.12 7.90 -7.83
C GLU A 51 18.19 6.89 -7.16
N ILE A 52 17.31 7.39 -6.28
CA ILE A 52 16.29 6.54 -5.67
C ILE A 52 14.94 7.15 -6.03
N SER A 53 14.56 6.94 -7.28
CA SER A 53 13.17 7.01 -7.76
C SER A 53 12.27 6.03 -6.99
N GLN A 54 12.84 4.91 -6.54
CA GLN A 54 12.09 3.80 -5.97
C GLN A 54 11.65 4.08 -4.52
N ARG A 55 10.34 4.22 -4.32
CA ARG A 55 9.69 4.13 -3.00
C ARG A 55 9.24 2.69 -2.75
N GLN A 56 8.80 2.42 -1.52
CA GLN A 56 8.23 1.11 -1.18
C GLN A 56 7.05 0.76 -2.08
N VAL A 57 7.03 -0.47 -2.57
CA VAL A 57 5.93 -1.04 -3.36
C VAL A 57 5.21 -2.11 -2.53
N TYR A 58 3.89 -2.09 -2.56
CA TYR A 58 3.01 -2.95 -1.74
C TYR A 58 2.05 -3.81 -2.56
N HIS A 59 1.78 -3.42 -3.80
CA HIS A 59 0.78 -4.08 -4.63
C HIS A 59 1.33 -5.26 -5.44
N THR A 60 2.65 -5.37 -5.55
CA THR A 60 3.34 -6.42 -6.30
C THR A 60 4.75 -6.63 -5.75
N PRO A 61 5.35 -7.82 -5.90
CA PRO A 61 6.78 -7.98 -5.77
C PRO A 61 7.55 -7.11 -6.77
N PHE A 62 8.75 -6.69 -6.40
CA PHE A 62 9.58 -5.78 -7.21
C PHE A 62 11.07 -6.00 -6.94
N ASP A 63 11.92 -5.59 -7.88
CA ASP A 63 13.36 -5.59 -7.69
C ASP A 63 13.80 -4.27 -7.04
N LEU A 64 14.48 -4.36 -5.90
CA LEU A 64 15.03 -3.19 -5.22
C LEU A 64 16.53 -3.10 -5.49
N VAL A 65 16.98 -2.00 -6.08
CA VAL A 65 18.39 -1.73 -6.34
C VAL A 65 18.85 -0.53 -5.52
N LEU A 66 19.76 -0.75 -4.58
CA LEU A 66 20.40 0.31 -3.81
C LEU A 66 21.76 0.63 -4.41
N ASN A 67 21.94 1.84 -4.92
CA ASN A 67 23.22 2.32 -5.44
C ASN A 67 24.02 2.96 -4.30
N ILE A 68 25.14 2.34 -3.93
CA ILE A 68 26.12 2.89 -2.98
C ILE A 68 27.17 3.62 -3.82
N LYS A 69 27.45 4.88 -3.47
CA LYS A 69 28.51 5.69 -4.08
C LYS A 69 29.28 6.37 -2.98
N ASP A 70 30.55 6.04 -2.82
CA ASP A 70 31.42 6.51 -1.75
C ASP A 70 32.48 7.48 -2.33
N ASP A 71 33.01 8.42 -1.55
CA ASP A 71 34.12 9.28 -1.99
C ASP A 71 35.45 8.51 -2.11
N LYS A 72 35.52 7.32 -1.49
CA LYS A 72 36.67 6.43 -1.51
C LYS A 72 36.31 5.08 -2.13
N LYS A 73 37.34 4.29 -2.43
CA LYS A 73 37.17 2.90 -2.85
C LYS A 73 36.36 2.13 -1.80
N ILE A 74 35.26 1.52 -2.23
CA ILE A 74 34.43 0.65 -1.38
C ILE A 74 35.19 -0.66 -1.13
N PRO A 75 35.45 -1.04 0.13
CA PRO A 75 36.07 -2.32 0.45
C PRO A 75 35.18 -3.49 0.02
N LYS A 76 35.77 -4.61 -0.41
CA LYS A 76 34.98 -5.80 -0.81
C LYS A 76 34.16 -6.39 0.36
N ASP A 77 34.59 -6.14 1.59
CA ASP A 77 34.03 -6.64 2.84
C ASP A 77 33.31 -5.56 3.65
N PHE A 78 32.85 -4.48 2.99
CA PHE A 78 32.07 -3.44 3.65
C PHE A 78 30.85 -4.03 4.38
N ARG A 79 30.43 -3.38 5.48
CA ARG A 79 29.29 -3.86 6.26
C ARG A 79 27.99 -3.20 5.77
N PHE A 80 27.00 -4.03 5.47
CA PHE A 80 25.63 -3.64 5.15
C PHE A 80 24.65 -4.24 6.15
N GLU A 81 23.79 -3.41 6.73
CA GLU A 81 22.77 -3.84 7.68
C GLU A 81 21.41 -3.24 7.34
N ILE A 82 20.35 -3.86 7.86
CA ILE A 82 18.97 -3.42 7.64
C ILE A 82 18.31 -3.25 9.01
N LEU A 83 17.69 -2.09 9.23
CA LEU A 83 16.74 -1.89 10.32
C LEU A 83 15.33 -2.05 9.77
N HIS A 84 14.53 -2.90 10.39
CA HIS A 84 13.11 -3.07 10.09
C HIS A 84 12.28 -2.83 11.35
N ASN A 85 11.37 -1.86 11.30
CA ASN A 85 10.53 -1.43 12.41
C ASN A 85 11.32 -1.09 13.69
N GLY A 86 12.46 -0.44 13.51
CA GLY A 86 13.35 -0.02 14.62
C GLY A 86 14.19 -1.14 15.24
N LYS A 87 14.23 -2.33 14.61
CA LYS A 87 15.07 -3.45 15.04
C LYS A 87 16.09 -3.80 13.98
N ARG A 88 17.33 -4.07 14.40
CA ARG A 88 18.37 -4.56 13.49
C ARG A 88 18.04 -5.98 13.09
N LEU A 89 18.01 -6.26 11.79
CA LEU A 89 17.79 -7.60 11.27
C LEU A 89 19.07 -8.42 11.41
N HIS A 90 19.04 -9.40 12.30
CA HIS A 90 20.06 -10.45 12.37
C HIS A 90 19.66 -11.57 11.43
N ARG A 91 20.34 -11.67 10.28
CA ARG A 91 19.96 -12.56 9.18
C ARG A 91 21.01 -13.64 8.98
N TRP A 92 20.63 -14.90 9.14
CA TRP A 92 21.49 -16.04 8.83
C TRP A 92 21.50 -16.35 7.33
N TRP A 93 20.41 -16.03 6.64
CA TRP A 93 20.34 -16.01 5.18
C TRP A 93 20.05 -14.60 4.67
N ARG A 94 20.92 -14.13 3.77
CA ARG A 94 20.86 -12.81 3.13
C ARG A 94 20.32 -12.96 1.72
N SER A 95 19.23 -12.26 1.41
CA SER A 95 18.60 -12.31 0.08
C SER A 95 19.20 -11.30 -0.90
N GLU A 96 20.06 -10.39 -0.46
CA GLU A 96 20.73 -9.44 -1.35
C GLU A 96 21.89 -10.03 -2.14
N LYS A 97 22.07 -9.53 -3.35
CA LYS A 97 23.31 -9.65 -4.13
C LYS A 97 24.07 -8.34 -4.05
N ILE A 98 25.37 -8.40 -3.73
CA ILE A 98 26.26 -7.24 -3.74
C ILE A 98 27.07 -7.28 -5.03
N LEU A 99 26.90 -6.27 -5.88
CA LEU A 99 27.59 -6.13 -7.16
C LEU A 99 28.56 -4.96 -7.07
N MET A 100 29.86 -5.26 -7.01
CA MET A 100 30.92 -4.24 -7.08
C MET A 100 31.08 -3.77 -8.51
N ASN A 101 31.24 -2.46 -8.74
CA ASN A 101 31.53 -1.96 -10.07
C ASN A 101 33.04 -2.12 -10.37
N PRO A 102 33.43 -2.96 -11.36
CA PRO A 102 34.84 -3.21 -11.65
C PRO A 102 35.53 -2.01 -12.30
N LEU A 103 34.77 -1.16 -13.00
CA LEU A 103 35.29 0.03 -13.70
C LEU A 103 35.30 1.26 -12.79
N ASN A 104 34.46 1.28 -11.75
CA ASN A 104 34.40 2.37 -10.79
C ASN A 104 34.36 1.83 -9.35
N PRO A 105 35.53 1.66 -8.69
CA PRO A 105 35.61 1.00 -7.38
C PRO A 105 35.02 1.82 -6.23
N THR A 106 34.54 3.04 -6.49
CA THR A 106 33.79 3.86 -5.53
C THR A 106 32.29 3.59 -5.57
N GLN A 107 31.83 2.66 -6.41
CA GLN A 107 30.42 2.33 -6.59
C GLN A 107 30.14 0.84 -6.38
N ALA A 108 29.00 0.55 -5.75
CA ALA A 108 28.48 -0.80 -5.59
C ALA A 108 26.94 -0.78 -5.66
N LYS A 109 26.34 -1.92 -6.01
CA LYS A 109 24.88 -2.11 -5.97
C LYS A 109 24.53 -3.20 -4.96
N VAL A 110 23.50 -2.96 -4.17
CA VAL A 110 22.85 -4.00 -3.35
C VAL A 110 21.49 -4.27 -3.96
N VAL A 111 21.30 -5.48 -4.49
CA VAL A 111 20.12 -5.88 -5.26
C VAL A 111 19.30 -6.90 -4.48
N PHE A 112 18.02 -6.62 -4.28
CA PHE A 112 17.04 -7.59 -3.80
C PHE A 112 16.08 -7.92 -4.94
N GLU A 113 16.13 -9.15 -5.40
CA GLU A 113 15.22 -9.64 -6.45
C GLU A 113 13.89 -10.05 -5.83
N ASN A 114 12.78 -9.74 -6.51
CA ASN A 114 11.43 -10.17 -6.16
C ASN A 114 11.03 -9.83 -4.70
N LEU A 115 11.48 -8.68 -4.20
CA LEU A 115 11.19 -8.21 -2.85
C LEU A 115 9.69 -7.97 -2.69
N SER A 116 9.11 -8.58 -1.65
CA SER A 116 7.68 -8.43 -1.34
C SER A 116 7.49 -7.78 0.03
N LEU A 117 6.85 -6.62 0.06
CA LEU A 117 6.44 -5.97 1.31
C LEU A 117 4.98 -6.28 1.60
N LEU A 118 4.70 -6.79 2.80
CA LEU A 118 3.33 -7.16 3.17
C LEU A 118 2.51 -5.89 3.47
N PRO A 119 1.43 -5.61 2.70
CA PRO A 119 0.52 -4.52 3.03
C PRO A 119 -0.21 -4.82 4.35
N GLY A 120 -0.55 -3.77 5.08
CA GLY A 120 -1.21 -3.89 6.38
C GLY A 120 -0.26 -4.18 7.56
N ARG A 121 1.05 -4.28 7.32
CA ARG A 121 2.08 -4.31 8.37
C ARG A 121 2.84 -2.99 8.39
N LYS A 122 3.42 -2.65 9.55
CA LYS A 122 4.39 -1.57 9.64
C LYS A 122 5.66 -2.00 8.89
N ASN A 123 6.18 -1.14 8.02
CA ASN A 123 7.39 -1.41 7.23
C ASN A 123 8.32 -0.19 7.25
N GLU A 124 8.73 0.23 8.44
CA GLU A 124 9.82 1.21 8.54
C GLU A 124 11.13 0.51 8.22
N ILE A 125 11.75 0.85 7.09
CA ILE A 125 12.96 0.19 6.60
C ILE A 125 14.07 1.24 6.50
N THR A 126 15.23 0.93 7.07
CA THR A 126 16.43 1.77 6.93
C THR A 126 17.62 0.88 6.60
N PHE A 127 18.30 1.18 5.51
CA PHE A 127 19.55 0.52 5.11
C PHE A 127 20.73 1.27 5.73
N LEU A 128 21.67 0.53 6.29
CA LEU A 128 22.87 1.07 6.92
C LEU A 128 24.10 0.57 6.15
N TYR A 129 24.87 1.50 5.62
CA TYR A 129 26.17 1.24 5.01
C TYR A 129 27.28 1.70 5.94
N TYR A 130 28.24 0.82 6.21
CA TYR A 130 29.46 1.16 6.93
C TYR A 130 30.66 0.87 6.03
N ARG A 131 31.49 1.90 5.81
CA ARG A 131 32.71 1.80 5.00
C ARG A 131 33.68 0.77 5.56
N ASP A 132 33.92 0.80 6.86
CA ASP A 132 34.79 -0.13 7.58
C ASP A 132 34.23 -0.43 8.99
N LYS A 133 34.96 -1.25 9.77
CA LYS A 133 34.53 -1.71 11.11
C LYS A 133 34.35 -0.56 12.12
N ASN A 134 35.09 0.53 11.97
CA ASN A 134 35.14 1.64 12.93
C ASN A 134 34.31 2.84 12.47
N SER A 135 33.92 2.88 11.19
CA SER A 135 33.12 3.93 10.60
C SER A 135 31.71 3.98 11.20
N LYS A 136 31.17 5.19 11.34
CA LYS A 136 29.74 5.41 11.60
C LYS A 136 28.93 5.02 10.35
N PRO A 137 27.70 4.52 10.49
CA PRO A 137 26.89 4.16 9.34
C PRO A 137 26.38 5.40 8.61
N VAL A 138 26.26 5.31 7.30
CA VAL A 138 25.34 6.13 6.52
C VAL A 138 24.01 5.41 6.45
N ALA A 139 22.96 6.10 6.91
CA ALA A 139 21.61 5.56 6.99
C ALA A 139 20.75 6.08 5.82
N TYR A 140 20.12 5.16 5.09
CA TYR A 140 19.13 5.48 4.07
C TYR A 140 17.76 4.95 4.47
N LYS A 141 16.78 5.85 4.62
CA LYS A 141 15.41 5.48 4.94
C LYS A 141 14.66 5.15 3.65
N PHE A 142 14.19 3.91 3.52
CA PHE A 142 13.36 3.50 2.39
C PHE A 142 11.94 4.01 2.60
N LEU A 143 11.57 5.07 1.88
CA LEU A 143 10.35 5.81 2.13
C LEU A 143 9.10 5.10 1.59
N PRO A 144 7.95 5.22 2.27
CA PRO A 144 6.67 4.74 1.76
C PRO A 144 6.27 5.48 0.46
N PRO A 145 5.37 4.90 -0.36
CA PRO A 145 4.87 5.55 -1.56
C PRO A 145 4.11 6.83 -1.19
N HIS A 146 4.24 7.85 -2.03
CA HIS A 146 3.57 9.13 -1.85
C HIS A 146 2.51 9.31 -2.92
N CYS A 147 1.29 9.61 -2.48
CA CYS A 147 0.17 9.90 -3.35
C CYS A 147 -0.72 10.94 -2.67
N PRO A 148 -0.62 12.22 -3.06
CA PRO A 148 -1.50 13.25 -2.53
C PRO A 148 -2.90 13.13 -3.16
N LEU A 149 -3.93 13.59 -2.42
CA LEU A 149 -5.31 13.62 -2.92
C LEU A 149 -5.43 14.49 -4.17
N ARG A 150 -4.74 15.63 -4.16
CA ARG A 150 -4.82 16.66 -5.19
C ARG A 150 -3.43 16.89 -5.79
N THR A 151 -3.32 16.75 -7.10
CA THR A 151 -2.16 17.15 -7.90
C THR A 151 -2.57 17.17 -9.37
N GLY A 152 -1.94 18.02 -10.17
CA GLY A 152 -2.16 18.08 -11.62
C GLY A 152 -1.26 17.16 -12.43
N ARG A 153 -0.58 16.19 -11.80
CA ARG A 153 0.29 15.24 -12.52
C ARG A 153 -0.53 14.24 -13.32
N SER A 154 -0.16 14.09 -14.59
CA SER A 154 -0.70 13.09 -15.50
C SER A 154 -0.34 11.65 -15.09
N ILE A 155 -1.09 10.70 -15.63
CA ILE A 155 -0.84 9.27 -15.53
C ILE A 155 0.23 8.90 -16.56
N ALA A 156 1.35 8.36 -16.10
CA ALA A 156 2.43 7.87 -16.96
C ALA A 156 2.12 6.47 -17.53
N SER A 157 1.55 5.58 -16.71
CA SER A 157 1.25 4.20 -17.10
C SER A 157 0.15 3.60 -16.22
N LEU A 158 -0.58 2.62 -16.75
CA LEU A 158 -1.51 1.77 -16.00
C LEU A 158 -1.00 0.34 -15.83
N THR A 159 0.22 0.03 -16.29
CA THR A 159 0.79 -1.31 -16.19
C THR A 159 0.90 -1.74 -14.70
N PRO A 160 0.66 -3.02 -14.36
CA PRO A 160 0.46 -4.18 -15.24
C PRO A 160 -0.94 -4.32 -15.84
N PHE A 161 -1.86 -3.38 -15.60
CA PHE A 161 -3.20 -3.47 -16.14
C PHE A 161 -3.21 -3.11 -17.63
N GLN A 162 -4.07 -3.82 -18.37
CA GLN A 162 -4.42 -3.52 -19.75
C GLN A 162 -5.94 -3.35 -19.84
N PRO A 163 -6.49 -2.21 -19.36
CA PRO A 163 -7.93 -2.00 -19.31
C PRO A 163 -8.56 -2.07 -20.71
N LYS A 164 -9.68 -2.77 -20.83
CA LYS A 164 -10.50 -2.77 -22.05
C LYS A 164 -11.65 -1.77 -21.84
N GLY A 165 -11.53 -0.56 -22.39
CA GLY A 165 -12.57 0.48 -22.33
C GLY A 165 -12.21 1.70 -21.48
N VAL A 166 -11.42 1.52 -20.41
CA VAL A 166 -10.95 2.64 -19.59
C VAL A 166 -9.67 3.24 -20.16
N HIS A 167 -9.80 4.42 -20.75
CA HIS A 167 -8.69 5.18 -21.33
C HIS A 167 -8.07 6.16 -20.31
N ILE A 168 -6.76 6.42 -20.42
CA ILE A 168 -6.03 7.35 -19.55
C ILE A 168 -6.64 8.76 -19.65
N GLU A 169 -6.98 9.19 -20.86
CA GLU A 169 -7.55 10.50 -21.14
C GLU A 169 -8.89 10.71 -20.41
N SER A 170 -9.72 9.66 -20.34
CA SER A 170 -10.99 9.69 -19.60
C SER A 170 -10.75 9.80 -18.10
N LEU A 171 -9.80 9.03 -17.55
CA LEU A 171 -9.41 9.11 -16.14
C LEU A 171 -8.88 10.51 -15.78
N GLU A 172 -8.00 11.07 -16.60
CA GLU A 172 -7.41 12.40 -16.37
C GLU A 172 -8.47 13.50 -16.45
N SER A 173 -9.35 13.44 -17.45
CA SER A 173 -10.44 14.40 -17.61
C SER A 173 -11.39 14.39 -16.42
N ILE A 174 -11.86 13.21 -16.01
CA ILE A 174 -12.77 13.05 -14.86
C ILE A 174 -12.08 13.48 -13.56
N ALA A 175 -10.84 13.06 -13.35
CA ALA A 175 -10.08 13.43 -12.16
C ALA A 175 -9.87 14.94 -12.07
N LYS A 176 -9.50 15.59 -13.18
CA LYS A 176 -9.34 17.05 -13.27
C LYS A 176 -10.64 17.79 -12.96
N ASN A 177 -11.75 17.35 -13.54
CA ASN A 177 -13.08 17.96 -13.32
C ASN A 177 -13.56 17.83 -11.87
N ASN A 178 -13.06 16.82 -11.14
CA ASN A 178 -13.36 16.60 -9.74
C ASN A 178 -12.23 17.04 -8.80
N GLU A 179 -11.19 17.70 -9.33
CA GLU A 179 -10.01 18.15 -8.59
C GLU A 179 -9.29 17.04 -7.78
N ILE A 180 -9.33 15.81 -8.31
CA ILE A 180 -8.64 14.64 -7.77
C ILE A 180 -7.36 14.39 -8.58
N ASN A 181 -6.32 13.90 -7.92
CA ASN A 181 -5.13 13.37 -8.57
C ASN A 181 -5.49 12.24 -9.57
N PRO A 182 -5.19 12.38 -10.88
CA PRO A 182 -5.49 11.34 -11.87
C PRO A 182 -4.91 9.97 -11.53
N SER A 183 -3.66 9.92 -11.07
CA SER A 183 -3.01 8.66 -10.67
C SER A 183 -3.64 8.06 -9.41
N LEU A 184 -4.23 8.88 -8.53
CA LEU A 184 -4.98 8.38 -7.37
C LEU A 184 -6.31 7.75 -7.82
N LEU A 185 -7.04 8.39 -8.75
CA LEU A 185 -8.28 7.83 -9.29
C LEU A 185 -8.00 6.50 -10.01
N ALA A 186 -6.97 6.45 -10.84
CA ALA A 186 -6.54 5.21 -11.48
C ALA A 186 -6.17 4.12 -10.46
N ALA A 187 -5.44 4.49 -9.39
CA ALA A 187 -5.07 3.57 -8.32
C ALA A 187 -6.26 3.06 -7.50
N LEU A 188 -7.26 3.91 -7.29
CA LEU A 188 -8.54 3.51 -6.69
C LEU A 188 -9.20 2.44 -7.56
N VAL A 189 -9.36 2.68 -8.86
CA VAL A 189 -9.97 1.72 -9.80
C VAL A 189 -9.20 0.40 -9.87
N ALA A 190 -7.86 0.48 -9.91
CA ALA A 190 -6.99 -0.70 -9.89
C ALA A 190 -7.23 -1.58 -8.65
N GLN A 191 -7.30 -0.95 -7.47
CA GLN A 191 -7.52 -1.63 -6.19
C GLN A 191 -8.96 -2.15 -6.05
N GLU A 192 -9.95 -1.44 -6.57
CA GLU A 192 -11.37 -1.78 -6.40
C GLU A 192 -11.84 -2.86 -7.37
N SER A 193 -11.46 -2.75 -8.65
CA SER A 193 -12.03 -3.59 -9.70
C SER A 193 -11.00 -4.19 -10.65
N SER A 194 -9.71 -3.83 -10.52
CA SER A 194 -8.71 -4.13 -11.54
C SER A 194 -9.17 -3.70 -12.94
N PHE A 195 -9.83 -2.54 -13.00
CA PHE A 195 -10.43 -1.97 -14.20
C PHE A 195 -11.54 -2.81 -14.86
N ASN A 196 -12.25 -3.65 -14.10
CA ASN A 196 -13.42 -4.37 -14.58
C ASN A 196 -14.71 -3.56 -14.34
N PRO A 197 -15.38 -3.03 -15.38
CA PRO A 197 -16.59 -2.23 -15.20
C PRO A 197 -17.81 -3.05 -14.75
N LEU A 198 -17.74 -4.38 -14.83
CA LEU A 198 -18.78 -5.29 -14.36
C LEU A 198 -18.41 -5.94 -13.03
N ALA A 199 -17.44 -5.37 -12.28
CA ALA A 199 -17.04 -5.90 -10.98
C ALA A 199 -18.19 -5.81 -9.97
N ILE A 200 -18.34 -6.87 -9.17
CA ILE A 200 -19.37 -7.00 -8.14
C ILE A 200 -18.71 -7.56 -6.88
N SER A 201 -18.96 -6.95 -5.74
CA SER A 201 -18.56 -7.50 -4.43
C SER A 201 -19.72 -8.18 -3.71
N TRP A 202 -19.40 -8.97 -2.68
CA TRP A 202 -20.39 -9.52 -1.74
C TRP A 202 -21.23 -8.45 -1.04
N ALA A 203 -20.65 -7.26 -0.84
CA ALA A 203 -21.35 -6.10 -0.29
C ALA A 203 -22.18 -5.34 -1.33
N LYS A 204 -22.36 -5.91 -2.53
CA LYS A 204 -23.16 -5.36 -3.64
C LYS A 204 -22.59 -4.02 -4.15
N ALA A 205 -21.29 -3.85 -3.98
CA ALA A 205 -20.56 -2.74 -4.58
C ALA A 205 -20.34 -3.04 -6.07
N LEU A 206 -20.53 -2.02 -6.92
CA LEU A 206 -20.59 -2.19 -8.36
C LEU A 206 -19.60 -1.29 -9.10
N GLY A 207 -19.11 -1.79 -10.23
CA GLY A 207 -18.39 -1.00 -11.20
C GLY A 207 -16.91 -0.80 -10.90
N LEU A 208 -16.30 0.11 -11.65
CA LEU A 208 -14.87 0.41 -11.61
C LEU A 208 -14.40 0.86 -10.23
N THR A 209 -15.24 1.61 -9.53
CA THR A 209 -14.93 2.22 -8.23
C THR A 209 -15.63 1.51 -7.05
N GLN A 210 -16.32 0.39 -7.31
CA GLN A 210 -17.00 -0.42 -6.30
C GLN A 210 -17.86 0.42 -5.34
N VAL A 211 -18.80 1.17 -5.89
CA VAL A 211 -19.73 1.99 -5.08
C VAL A 211 -20.81 1.10 -4.48
N THR A 212 -20.87 1.07 -3.14
CA THR A 212 -21.87 0.32 -2.36
C THR A 212 -23.27 0.96 -2.45
N PRO A 213 -24.35 0.23 -2.11
CA PRO A 213 -25.69 0.83 -2.06
C PRO A 213 -25.80 2.06 -1.15
N LEU A 214 -25.11 2.06 0.00
CA LEU A 214 -25.11 3.21 0.91
C LEU A 214 -24.39 4.42 0.30
N ALA A 215 -23.20 4.21 -0.28
CA ALA A 215 -22.48 5.28 -0.95
C ALA A 215 -23.23 5.82 -2.19
N ASN A 216 -23.97 4.95 -2.89
CA ASN A 216 -24.84 5.33 -3.98
C ASN A 216 -25.92 6.33 -3.54
N GLU A 217 -26.54 6.14 -2.38
CA GLU A 217 -27.51 7.11 -1.84
C GLU A 217 -26.88 8.49 -1.61
N ASP A 218 -25.63 8.55 -1.11
CA ASP A 218 -24.92 9.81 -0.91
C ASP A 218 -24.58 10.50 -2.24
N ILE A 219 -24.15 9.74 -3.26
CA ILE A 219 -23.81 10.26 -4.59
C ILE A 219 -25.07 10.76 -5.33
N LEU A 220 -26.18 10.03 -5.25
CA LEU A 220 -27.43 10.41 -5.92
C LEU A 220 -28.04 11.70 -5.37
N ARG A 221 -27.68 12.14 -4.15
CA ARG A 221 -28.03 13.50 -3.68
C ARG A 221 -27.35 14.60 -4.49
N GLN A 222 -26.19 14.33 -5.09
CA GLN A 222 -25.49 15.26 -6.00
C GLN A 222 -25.81 15.03 -7.49
N ARG A 223 -26.31 13.85 -7.84
CA ARG A 223 -26.64 13.42 -9.20
C ARG A 223 -28.02 12.73 -9.24
N PRO A 224 -29.11 13.43 -8.89
CA PRO A 224 -30.44 12.84 -8.81
C PRO A 224 -30.96 12.32 -10.16
N GLU A 225 -30.41 12.82 -11.27
CA GLU A 225 -30.74 12.41 -12.63
C GLU A 225 -30.11 11.07 -13.06
N TRP A 226 -29.17 10.53 -12.28
CA TRP A 226 -28.53 9.26 -12.60
C TRP A 226 -29.46 8.08 -12.28
N LYS A 227 -29.72 7.28 -13.32
CA LYS A 227 -30.50 6.04 -13.20
C LYS A 227 -29.80 5.07 -12.27
N HIS A 228 -30.57 4.47 -11.36
CA HIS A 228 -30.11 3.41 -10.47
C HIS A 228 -31.24 2.39 -10.28
N ASP A 229 -30.89 1.14 -10.02
CA ASP A 229 -31.86 0.10 -9.65
C ASP A 229 -31.94 0.01 -8.11
N PRO A 230 -33.02 0.49 -7.48
CA PRO A 230 -33.16 0.47 -6.03
C PRO A 230 -33.25 -0.95 -5.45
N GLN A 231 -33.60 -1.95 -6.26
CA GLN A 231 -33.72 -3.35 -5.82
C GLN A 231 -32.36 -4.00 -5.56
N ILE A 232 -31.26 -3.42 -6.05
CA ILE A 232 -29.91 -3.97 -5.87
C ILE A 232 -29.57 -4.21 -4.39
N LYS A 233 -30.05 -3.35 -3.48
CA LYS A 233 -29.79 -3.51 -2.05
C LYS A 233 -30.42 -4.78 -1.46
N ASP A 234 -31.47 -5.30 -2.10
CA ASP A 234 -32.25 -6.45 -1.64
C ASP A 234 -31.77 -7.77 -2.26
N LEU A 235 -31.14 -7.72 -3.44
CA LEU A 235 -30.64 -8.92 -4.15
C LEU A 235 -29.48 -9.61 -3.44
N SER A 236 -29.41 -10.93 -3.48
CA SER A 236 -28.20 -11.67 -3.13
C SER A 236 -27.08 -11.44 -4.14
N PHE A 237 -25.83 -11.77 -3.76
CA PHE A 237 -24.68 -11.68 -4.67
C PHE A 237 -24.89 -12.49 -5.97
N LEU A 238 -25.45 -13.70 -5.85
CA LEU A 238 -25.67 -14.58 -7.01
C LEU A 238 -26.75 -14.04 -7.95
N GLU A 239 -27.84 -13.50 -7.40
CA GLU A 239 -28.91 -12.89 -8.19
C GLU A 239 -28.42 -11.64 -8.92
N LEU A 240 -27.65 -10.78 -8.24
CA LEU A 240 -27.06 -9.58 -8.82
C LEU A 240 -26.08 -9.94 -9.95
N LYS A 241 -25.20 -10.91 -9.70
CA LYS A 241 -24.28 -11.44 -10.72
C LYS A 241 -25.03 -12.02 -11.92
N ALA A 242 -26.07 -12.81 -11.67
CA ALA A 242 -26.89 -13.38 -12.73
C ALA A 242 -27.57 -12.30 -13.58
N LYS A 243 -28.14 -11.25 -12.95
CA LYS A 243 -28.74 -10.13 -13.68
C LYS A 243 -27.74 -9.39 -14.57
N ILE A 244 -26.52 -9.15 -14.11
CA ILE A 244 -25.48 -8.50 -14.90
C ILE A 244 -25.04 -9.40 -16.07
N LEU A 245 -24.76 -10.69 -15.82
CA LEU A 245 -24.34 -11.63 -16.86
C LEU A 245 -25.41 -11.88 -17.92
N THR A 246 -26.69 -11.88 -17.52
CA THR A 246 -27.83 -12.05 -18.44
C THR A 246 -28.30 -10.74 -19.08
N LYS A 247 -27.57 -9.63 -18.86
CA LYS A 247 -27.89 -8.29 -19.37
C LYS A 247 -29.27 -7.77 -18.95
N LYS A 248 -29.81 -8.27 -17.84
CA LYS A 248 -31.03 -7.75 -17.19
C LYS A 248 -30.76 -6.52 -16.32
N LEU A 249 -29.50 -6.32 -15.94
CA LEU A 249 -29.02 -5.11 -15.29
C LEU A 249 -27.77 -4.63 -16.03
N THR A 250 -27.85 -3.46 -16.64
CA THR A 250 -26.78 -2.84 -17.41
C THR A 250 -26.65 -1.35 -17.06
N LYS A 251 -25.76 -0.62 -17.74
CA LYS A 251 -25.57 0.83 -17.57
C LYS A 251 -26.85 1.65 -17.80
N GLU A 252 -27.79 1.10 -18.56
CA GLU A 252 -29.09 1.70 -18.85
C GLU A 252 -30.02 1.71 -17.62
N GLN A 253 -29.85 0.76 -16.69
CA GLN A 253 -30.62 0.69 -15.45
C GLN A 253 -29.85 1.24 -14.25
N ASP A 254 -28.53 1.04 -14.19
CA ASP A 254 -27.71 1.51 -13.07
C ASP A 254 -26.39 2.14 -13.52
N TRP A 255 -26.21 3.42 -13.13
CA TRP A 255 -25.05 4.23 -13.50
C TRP A 255 -23.73 3.63 -13.07
N ARG A 256 -23.69 2.79 -12.01
CA ARG A 256 -22.43 2.22 -11.53
C ARG A 256 -21.80 1.25 -12.54
N LEU A 257 -22.60 0.74 -13.49
CA LEU A 257 -22.15 -0.11 -14.59
C LEU A 257 -21.78 0.69 -15.86
N ASP A 258 -21.98 2.02 -15.86
CA ASP A 258 -21.46 2.90 -16.89
C ASP A 258 -20.02 3.31 -16.52
N GLU A 259 -19.06 3.13 -17.43
CA GLU A 259 -17.65 3.36 -17.15
C GLU A 259 -17.37 4.80 -16.71
N THR A 260 -17.86 5.79 -17.46
CA THR A 260 -17.66 7.21 -17.18
C THR A 260 -18.31 7.60 -15.86
N LYS A 261 -19.58 7.22 -15.64
CA LYS A 261 -20.28 7.56 -14.39
C LYS A 261 -19.70 6.82 -13.20
N SER A 262 -19.21 5.59 -13.37
CA SER A 262 -18.55 4.83 -12.30
C SER A 262 -17.28 5.55 -11.81
N LEU A 263 -16.46 6.06 -12.74
CA LEU A 263 -15.28 6.88 -12.42
C LEU A 263 -15.66 8.21 -11.75
N GLU A 264 -16.65 8.91 -12.31
CA GLU A 264 -17.13 10.18 -11.76
C GLU A 264 -17.72 9.99 -10.36
N GLY A 265 -18.57 8.99 -10.15
CA GLY A 265 -19.18 8.69 -8.86
C GLY A 265 -18.17 8.36 -7.77
N GLY A 266 -17.09 7.64 -8.11
CA GLY A 266 -15.98 7.42 -7.18
C GLY A 266 -15.27 8.73 -6.79
N SER A 267 -15.11 9.64 -7.74
CA SER A 267 -14.51 10.96 -7.52
C SER A 267 -15.41 11.87 -6.68
N ILE A 268 -16.71 11.89 -6.96
CA ILE A 268 -17.74 12.56 -6.14
C ILE A 268 -17.70 12.04 -4.71
N TYR A 269 -17.63 10.73 -4.51
CA TYR A 269 -17.60 10.16 -3.17
C TYR A 269 -16.34 10.52 -2.38
N LEU A 270 -15.17 10.56 -3.03
CA LEU A 270 -13.95 11.09 -2.40
C LEU A 270 -14.10 12.55 -1.96
N ASN A 271 -14.75 13.39 -2.78
CA ASN A 271 -15.03 14.78 -2.43
C ASN A 271 -16.03 14.90 -1.28
N LEU A 272 -17.11 14.11 -1.27
CA LEU A 272 -18.05 14.01 -0.13
C LEU A 272 -17.34 13.65 1.18
N LEU A 273 -16.39 12.71 1.12
CA LEU A 273 -15.55 12.35 2.27
C LEU A 273 -14.63 13.52 2.66
N SER A 274 -14.00 14.20 1.70
CA SER A 274 -13.19 15.39 1.94
C SER A 274 -13.97 16.48 2.66
N ASP A 275 -15.21 16.73 2.23
CA ASP A 275 -16.11 17.70 2.86
C ASP A 275 -16.47 17.27 4.28
N TYR A 276 -16.81 16.00 4.49
CA TYR A 276 -17.08 15.45 5.82
C TYR A 276 -15.91 15.71 6.79
N TRP A 277 -14.68 15.42 6.36
CA TRP A 277 -13.48 15.60 7.18
C TRP A 277 -13.08 17.06 7.38
N SER A 278 -13.53 17.95 6.50
CA SER A 278 -13.29 19.39 6.58
C SER A 278 -14.31 20.14 7.46
N ARG A 279 -15.43 19.51 7.85
CA ARG A 279 -16.43 20.11 8.76
C ARG A 279 -15.75 20.56 10.07
N PRO A 280 -16.06 21.76 10.62
CA PRO A 280 -15.34 22.30 11.78
C PRO A 280 -15.24 21.35 12.98
N SER A 281 -16.32 20.65 13.32
CA SER A 281 -16.35 19.69 14.44
C SER A 281 -15.48 18.45 14.19
N VAL A 282 -15.33 18.03 12.94
CA VAL A 282 -14.49 16.91 12.55
C VAL A 282 -13.04 17.34 12.43
N LYS A 283 -12.78 18.52 11.85
CA LYS A 283 -11.43 19.12 11.77
C LYS A 283 -10.81 19.30 13.16
N GLN A 284 -11.57 19.81 14.12
CA GLN A 284 -11.11 19.92 15.51
C GLN A 284 -10.72 18.57 16.12
N THR A 285 -11.37 17.47 15.70
CA THR A 285 -10.98 16.11 16.12
C THR A 285 -9.61 15.74 15.53
N LEU A 286 -9.34 16.08 14.28
CA LEU A 286 -8.05 15.84 13.62
C LEU A 286 -6.94 16.66 14.30
N ASP A 287 -7.17 17.96 14.51
CA ASP A 287 -6.17 18.87 15.11
C ASP A 287 -5.78 18.43 16.54
N ARG A 288 -6.72 17.87 17.31
CA ARG A 288 -6.44 17.30 18.65
C ARG A 288 -5.73 15.94 18.62
N SER A 289 -5.82 15.22 17.50
CA SER A 289 -5.32 13.84 17.38
C SER A 289 -3.95 13.75 16.73
N PHE A 290 -3.54 14.76 15.96
CA PHE A 290 -2.29 14.80 15.21
C PHE A 290 -1.48 16.04 15.59
N ASN A 291 -0.18 15.88 15.89
CA ASN A 291 0.65 16.98 16.38
C ASN A 291 1.30 17.84 15.28
N LYS A 292 1.40 17.33 14.04
CA LYS A 292 2.10 18.01 12.93
C LYS A 292 1.42 17.77 11.59
N ASP A 293 1.46 16.53 11.12
CA ASP A 293 0.99 16.17 9.78
C ASP A 293 -0.28 15.33 9.87
N ILE A 294 -1.41 15.90 9.46
CA ILE A 294 -2.67 15.16 9.31
C ILE A 294 -2.58 14.37 8.00
N PRO A 295 -2.63 13.03 8.03
CA PRO A 295 -2.51 12.21 6.82
C PRO A 295 -3.85 12.15 6.08
N LEU A 296 -4.32 13.28 5.55
CA LEU A 296 -5.68 13.44 5.03
C LEU A 296 -5.99 12.42 3.91
N THR A 297 -5.09 12.20 2.96
CA THR A 297 -5.30 11.18 1.92
C THR A 297 -5.50 9.78 2.51
N ASP A 298 -4.69 9.39 3.50
CA ASP A 298 -4.81 8.08 4.15
C ASP A 298 -6.16 7.97 4.89
N ILE A 299 -6.61 9.04 5.54
CA ILE A 299 -7.92 9.13 6.22
C ILE A 299 -9.06 8.97 5.22
N LEU A 300 -8.98 9.64 4.06
CA LEU A 300 -10.01 9.57 3.02
C LEU A 300 -10.09 8.18 2.41
N LEU A 301 -8.96 7.58 2.04
CA LEU A 301 -8.91 6.23 1.49
C LEU A 301 -9.39 5.18 2.51
N ALA A 302 -8.99 5.30 3.78
CA ALA A 302 -9.52 4.43 4.83
C ALA A 302 -11.03 4.63 5.04
N SER A 303 -11.54 5.85 4.86
CA SER A 303 -12.96 6.15 4.98
C SER A 303 -13.75 5.61 3.78
N TYR A 304 -13.17 5.61 2.59
CA TYR A 304 -13.73 5.01 1.38
C TYR A 304 -13.95 3.50 1.59
N ASN A 305 -12.93 2.79 2.09
CA ASN A 305 -13.01 1.34 2.32
C ASN A 305 -13.82 0.94 3.56
N SER A 306 -13.62 1.60 4.71
CA SER A 306 -14.16 1.15 6.00
C SER A 306 -15.23 2.07 6.61
N GLY A 307 -15.57 3.16 5.93
CA GLY A 307 -16.54 4.16 6.41
C GLY A 307 -15.93 5.18 7.36
N ALA A 308 -16.26 6.46 7.15
CA ALA A 308 -15.71 7.60 7.91
C ALA A 308 -15.96 7.50 9.42
N TYR A 309 -17.10 6.96 9.85
CA TYR A 309 -17.40 6.76 11.28
C TYR A 309 -16.38 5.85 11.97
N ARG A 310 -16.04 4.71 11.38
CA ARG A 310 -15.07 3.76 11.97
C ARG A 310 -13.68 4.38 12.02
N VAL A 311 -13.30 5.12 10.98
CA VAL A 311 -12.04 5.86 10.92
C VAL A 311 -11.98 6.93 12.00
N LYS A 312 -13.01 7.76 12.15
CA LYS A 312 -13.09 8.81 13.19
C LYS A 312 -13.00 8.22 14.60
N ARG A 313 -13.73 7.13 14.86
CA ARG A 313 -13.65 6.41 16.14
C ARG A 313 -12.24 5.88 16.41
N SER A 314 -11.56 5.36 15.39
CA SER A 314 -10.18 4.89 15.51
C SER A 314 -9.20 6.04 15.80
N ILE A 315 -9.35 7.17 15.11
CA ILE A 315 -8.54 8.39 15.33
C ILE A 315 -8.68 8.89 16.76
N LEU A 316 -9.91 9.02 17.26
CA LEU A 316 -10.15 9.45 18.65
C LEU A 316 -9.49 8.53 19.68
N ARG A 317 -9.52 7.20 19.44
CA ARG A 317 -8.99 6.22 20.40
C ARG A 317 -7.48 6.04 20.35
N LYS A 318 -6.88 6.12 19.16
CA LYS A 318 -5.48 5.74 18.93
C LYS A 318 -4.58 6.87 18.40
N LYS A 319 -5.14 8.05 18.14
CA LYS A 319 -4.42 9.24 17.66
C LYS A 319 -3.56 8.90 16.43
N GLU A 320 -2.27 9.20 16.44
CA GLU A 320 -1.34 8.91 15.34
C GLU A 320 -1.28 7.41 14.96
N LYS A 321 -1.64 6.49 15.86
CA LYS A 321 -1.70 5.04 15.59
C LYS A 321 -3.09 4.56 15.13
N TRP A 322 -3.96 5.46 14.67
CA TRP A 322 -5.33 5.13 14.25
C TRP A 322 -5.42 4.02 13.22
N LEU A 323 -4.53 4.04 12.22
CA LEU A 323 -4.55 3.03 11.18
C LEU A 323 -4.06 1.66 11.70
N GLU A 324 -3.35 1.62 12.85
CA GLU A 324 -2.94 0.40 13.55
C GLU A 324 -4.09 -0.30 14.31
N SER A 325 -5.32 0.21 14.25
CA SER A 325 -6.49 -0.46 14.81
C SER A 325 -6.78 -1.81 14.14
N ARG A 326 -7.21 -2.79 14.94
CA ARG A 326 -7.64 -4.11 14.42
C ARG A 326 -8.89 -3.98 13.55
N GLU A 327 -9.77 -3.04 13.87
CA GLU A 327 -10.99 -2.74 13.11
C GLU A 327 -10.70 -2.17 11.72
N LEU A 328 -9.49 -1.63 11.49
CA LEU A 328 -9.05 -1.04 10.23
C LEU A 328 -7.97 -1.88 9.54
N LYS A 329 -7.91 -3.19 9.82
CA LYS A 329 -6.92 -4.09 9.21
C LYS A 329 -6.99 -4.08 7.68
N GLU A 330 -8.20 -4.08 7.13
CA GLU A 330 -8.43 -4.02 5.69
C GLU A 330 -8.10 -2.64 5.13
N ALA A 331 -8.66 -1.56 5.72
CA ALA A 331 -8.33 -0.18 5.35
C ALA A 331 -6.82 0.10 5.34
N ARG A 332 -6.04 -0.44 6.28
CA ARG A 332 -4.58 -0.28 6.28
C ARG A 332 -3.93 -0.88 5.04
N LYS A 333 -4.34 -2.09 4.65
CA LYS A 333 -3.85 -2.72 3.41
C LYS A 333 -4.25 -1.89 2.20
N TYR A 334 -5.52 -1.51 2.16
CA TYR A 334 -6.14 -0.73 1.09
C TYR A 334 -5.41 0.59 0.85
N VAL A 335 -5.17 1.39 1.90
CA VAL A 335 -4.42 2.66 1.83
C VAL A 335 -3.01 2.43 1.26
N MET A 336 -2.30 1.40 1.74
CA MET A 336 -0.92 1.12 1.31
C MET A 336 -0.86 0.70 -0.16
N ASN A 337 -1.79 -0.13 -0.60
CA ASN A 337 -1.87 -0.58 -2.00
C ASN A 337 -2.22 0.58 -2.94
N ILE A 338 -3.23 1.39 -2.62
CA ILE A 338 -3.62 2.53 -3.47
C ILE A 338 -2.46 3.52 -3.60
N LYS A 339 -1.80 3.87 -2.49
CA LYS A 339 -0.64 4.77 -2.57
C LYS A 339 0.47 4.17 -3.42
N SER A 340 0.66 2.86 -3.33
CA SER A 340 1.66 2.15 -4.13
C SER A 340 1.31 2.13 -5.62
N TYR A 341 0.07 1.83 -6.00
CA TYR A 341 -0.39 1.93 -7.39
C TYR A 341 -0.30 3.37 -7.90
N CYS A 342 -0.77 4.34 -7.13
CA CYS A 342 -0.76 5.75 -7.52
C CYS A 342 0.65 6.26 -7.76
N HIS A 343 1.60 5.89 -6.90
CA HIS A 343 3.00 6.22 -7.11
C HIS A 343 3.55 5.57 -8.38
N ALA A 344 3.21 4.29 -8.62
CA ALA A 344 3.65 3.58 -9.81
C ALA A 344 3.06 4.15 -11.10
N PHE A 345 1.77 4.52 -11.10
CA PHE A 345 1.09 5.11 -12.25
C PHE A 345 1.55 6.53 -12.56
N ALA A 346 2.06 7.26 -11.57
CA ALA A 346 2.61 8.60 -11.75
C ALA A 346 4.07 8.61 -12.23
N MET A 347 4.75 7.45 -12.25
CA MET A 347 6.14 7.32 -12.68
C MET A 347 6.22 6.50 -13.96
N ASN A 348 7.16 6.85 -14.85
CA ASN A 348 7.48 5.98 -15.98
C ASN A 348 8.05 4.68 -15.42
N GLN A 349 7.51 3.53 -15.84
CA GLN A 349 7.95 2.23 -15.36
C GLN A 349 9.41 1.90 -15.68
N GLU A 350 10.04 2.59 -16.63
CA GLU A 350 11.49 2.49 -16.87
C GLU A 350 12.33 2.98 -15.67
N THR A 351 11.70 3.67 -14.70
CA THR A 351 12.34 4.21 -13.49
C THR A 351 11.91 3.53 -12.19
N LEU A 352 11.00 2.54 -12.27
CA LEU A 352 10.61 1.65 -11.16
C LEU A 352 11.37 0.34 -11.30
#